data_AF-R9XZU1-F1
#
_entry.id   AF-R9XZU1-F1
#
_cell.length_a   1.000
_cell.length_b   1.000
_cell.length_c   1.000
_cell.angle_alpha   90.00
_cell.angle_beta   90.00
_cell.angle_gamma   90.00
#
_symmetry.space_group_name_H-M   'P 1'
#
loop_
_entity.id
_entity.type
_entity.pdbx_description
1 polymer ?
#
loop_
_entity_poly.entity_id
_entity_poly.type
_entity_poly.pdbx_seq_one_letter_code
_entity_poly.pdbx_strand_id
1 'polypeptide(L)'
;RPPNSNILCSNQLMKLGIRKIAENICETNHYNKQRIMVVSRQFTGKIWREIIPNETKKYFENLAKDVNELHKKKYPNYKLVKSKRKLKNIIIKQYDTSSKVNKTRQRKNSLVKNEAEILPAIPLLSSLL
;
A
#
# COMPACT_ATOMS: atom_id res chain seq x y z
N ARG A 1 -6.59 10.37 16.17
CA ARG A 1 -7.36 9.28 16.80
C ARG A 1 -6.37 8.24 17.29
N PRO A 2 -6.45 7.83 18.56
CA PRO A 2 -5.60 6.77 19.09
C PRO A 2 -5.93 5.42 18.41
N PRO A 3 -4.94 4.53 18.21
CA PRO A 3 -5.15 3.19 17.69
C PRO A 3 -5.99 2.34 18.66
N ASN A 4 -6.78 1.41 18.13
CA ASN A 4 -7.48 0.42 18.95
C ASN A 4 -6.59 -0.81 19.23
N SER A 5 -7.07 -1.75 20.04
CA SER A 5 -6.34 -2.96 20.46
C SER A 5 -5.81 -3.79 19.29
N ASN A 6 -6.66 -4.09 18.30
CA ASN A 6 -6.25 -4.83 17.10
C ASN A 6 -5.15 -4.10 16.32
N ILE A 7 -5.26 -2.79 16.14
CA ILE A 7 -4.23 -2.01 15.44
C ILE A 7 -2.91 -2.00 16.22
N LEU A 8 -2.96 -1.89 17.55
CA LEU A 8 -1.76 -1.99 18.39
C LEU A 8 -1.07 -3.36 18.25
N CYS A 9 -1.85 -4.44 18.34
CA CYS A 9 -1.33 -5.80 18.17
C CYS A 9 -0.78 -6.02 16.76
N SER A 10 -1.54 -5.63 15.72
CA SER A 10 -1.11 -5.73 14.32
C SER A 10 0.21 -4.98 14.08
N ASN A 11 0.38 -3.79 14.66
CA ASN A 11 1.64 -3.04 14.52
C ASN A 11 2.82 -3.76 15.18
N GLN A 12 2.61 -4.42 16.33
CA GLN A 12 3.63 -5.26 16.97
C GLN A 12 3.99 -6.45 16.07
N LEU A 13 2.99 -7.18 15.57
CA LEU A 13 3.19 -8.32 14.66
C LEU A 13 3.94 -7.92 13.38
N MET A 14 3.64 -6.73 12.83
CA MET A 14 4.37 -6.19 11.69
C MET A 14 5.85 -5.99 11.98
N LYS A 15 6.20 -5.49 13.17
CA LYS A 15 7.59 -5.32 13.62
C LYS A 15 8.29 -6.66 13.89
N LEU A 16 7.55 -7.65 14.36
CA LEU A 16 8.06 -9.00 14.68
C LEU A 16 8.32 -9.87 13.44
N GLY A 17 8.00 -9.39 12.24
CA GLY A 17 8.44 -10.04 11.00
C GLY A 17 7.33 -10.46 10.04
N ILE A 18 6.05 -10.20 10.34
CA ILE A 18 4.95 -10.48 9.39
C ILE A 18 5.20 -9.81 8.03
N ARG A 19 5.78 -8.61 8.04
CA ARG A 19 6.16 -7.91 6.81
C ARG A 19 7.15 -8.71 5.97
N LYS A 20 8.20 -9.24 6.60
CA LYS A 20 9.25 -10.01 5.93
C LYS A 20 8.70 -11.33 5.37
N ILE A 21 7.78 -11.97 6.10
CA ILE A 21 7.06 -13.15 5.61
C ILE A 21 6.25 -12.80 4.37
N ALA A 22 5.51 -11.69 4.39
CA ALA A 22 4.74 -11.23 3.23
C ALA A 22 5.62 -10.82 2.04
N GLU A 23 6.79 -10.25 2.28
CA GLU A 23 7.81 -9.95 1.27
C GLU A 23 8.25 -11.24 0.57
N ASN A 24 8.68 -12.25 1.32
CA ASN A 24 9.08 -13.55 0.77
C ASN A 24 7.96 -14.22 -0.04
N ILE A 25 6.71 -14.17 0.44
CA ILE A 25 5.55 -14.70 -0.29
C ILE A 25 5.33 -13.94 -1.61
N CYS A 26 5.46 -12.61 -1.60
CA CYS A 26 5.28 -11.84 -2.82
C CYS A 26 6.40 -12.11 -3.84
N GLU A 27 7.64 -12.27 -3.39
CA GLU A 27 8.78 -12.58 -4.25
C GLU A 27 8.65 -13.97 -4.89
N THR A 28 8.38 -14.99 -4.09
CA THR A 28 8.19 -16.38 -4.55
C THR A 28 7.03 -16.55 -5.54
N ASN A 29 5.97 -15.74 -5.41
CA ASN A 29 4.79 -15.79 -6.28
C ASN A 29 4.80 -14.71 -7.38
N HIS A 30 5.91 -13.99 -7.56
CA HIS A 30 6.05 -12.89 -8.53
C HIS A 30 4.95 -11.82 -8.43
N TYR A 31 4.49 -11.52 -7.21
CA TYR A 31 3.53 -10.46 -6.96
C TYR A 31 4.20 -9.09 -6.91
N ASN A 32 3.46 -8.07 -7.36
CA ASN A 32 3.87 -6.68 -7.25
C ASN A 32 4.13 -6.31 -5.77
N LYS A 33 5.23 -5.59 -5.51
CA LYS A 33 5.61 -5.06 -4.19
C LYS A 33 4.48 -4.30 -3.48
N GLN A 34 3.57 -3.68 -4.21
CA GLN A 34 2.39 -3.02 -3.63
C GLN A 34 1.47 -3.99 -2.85
N ARG A 35 1.50 -5.29 -3.17
CA ARG A 35 0.71 -6.33 -2.49
C ARG A 35 1.27 -6.74 -1.13
N ILE A 36 2.54 -6.44 -0.83
CA ILE A 36 3.18 -6.83 0.44
C ILE A 36 2.34 -6.35 1.64
N MET A 37 1.92 -5.08 1.62
CA MET A 37 1.11 -4.51 2.70
C MET A 37 -0.28 -5.13 2.79
N VAL A 38 -0.87 -5.53 1.66
CA VAL A 38 -2.18 -6.19 1.62
C VAL A 38 -2.08 -7.58 2.26
N VAL A 39 -1.10 -8.38 1.83
CA VAL A 39 -0.84 -9.73 2.34
C VAL A 39 -0.51 -9.67 3.84
N SER A 40 0.36 -8.75 4.24
CA SER A 40 0.73 -8.55 5.65
C SER A 40 -0.49 -8.28 6.54
N ARG A 41 -1.39 -7.39 6.10
CA ARG A 41 -2.62 -7.05 6.85
C ARG A 41 -3.62 -8.20 6.91
N GLN A 42 -3.68 -9.03 5.87
CA GLN A 42 -4.49 -10.24 5.89
C GLN A 42 -3.98 -11.22 6.95
N PHE A 43 -2.66 -11.40 7.05
CA PHE A 43 -2.06 -12.21 8.11
C PHE A 43 -2.35 -11.67 9.50
N THR A 44 -2.07 -10.39 9.76
CA THR A 44 -2.33 -9.82 11.10
C THR A 44 -3.81 -9.91 11.48
N GLY A 45 -4.72 -9.72 10.52
CA GLY A 45 -6.16 -9.88 10.72
C GLY A 45 -6.59 -11.31 11.02
N LYS A 46 -6.00 -12.31 10.37
CA LYS A 46 -6.24 -13.74 10.69
C LYS A 46 -5.66 -14.09 12.06
N ILE A 47 -4.41 -13.73 12.32
CA ILE A 47 -3.74 -13.97 13.61
C ILE A 47 -4.56 -13.38 14.76
N TRP A 48 -4.99 -12.11 14.65
CA TRP A 48 -5.81 -11.47 15.67
C TRP A 48 -7.12 -12.23 15.97
N ARG A 49 -7.80 -12.73 14.94
CA ARG A 49 -9.09 -13.41 15.12
C ARG A 49 -8.93 -14.83 15.65
N GLU A 50 -8.01 -15.58 15.06
CA GLU A 50 -7.97 -17.04 15.17
C GLU A 50 -6.87 -17.53 16.11
N ILE A 51 -5.75 -16.80 16.24
CA ILE A 51 -4.55 -17.30 16.93
C ILE A 51 -4.34 -16.59 18.28
N ILE A 52 -4.57 -15.27 18.35
CA ILE A 52 -4.29 -14.51 19.58
C ILE A 52 -5.26 -14.91 20.71
N PRO A 53 -4.75 -15.36 21.87
CA PRO A 53 -5.57 -15.70 23.03
C PRO A 53 -6.33 -14.51 23.62
N ASN A 54 -7.40 -14.79 24.36
CA ASN A 54 -8.25 -13.75 24.95
C ASN A 54 -7.50 -12.91 26.00
N GLU A 55 -6.56 -13.50 26.73
CA GLU A 55 -5.72 -12.81 27.72
C GLU A 55 -4.85 -11.75 27.02
N THR A 56 -4.27 -12.11 25.87
CA THR A 56 -3.47 -11.18 25.07
C THR A 56 -4.33 -10.11 24.43
N LYS A 57 -5.55 -10.46 23.96
CA LYS A 57 -6.52 -9.45 23.48
C LYS A 57 -6.87 -8.45 24.58
N LYS A 58 -7.14 -8.92 25.79
CA LYS A 58 -7.43 -8.10 26.98
C LYS A 58 -6.25 -7.20 27.35
N TYR A 59 -5.02 -7.69 27.25
CA TYR A 59 -3.82 -6.86 27.43
C TYR A 59 -3.81 -5.68 26.44
N PHE A 60 -4.00 -5.93 25.15
CA PHE A 60 -4.03 -4.86 24.14
C PHE A 60 -5.25 -3.95 24.26
N GLU A 61 -6.37 -4.42 24.79
CA GLU A 61 -7.54 -3.59 25.12
C GLU A 61 -7.24 -2.60 26.24
N ASN A 62 -6.59 -3.06 27.32
CA ASN A 62 -6.15 -2.18 28.40
C ASN A 62 -5.14 -1.15 27.88
N LEU A 63 -4.14 -1.60 27.10
CA LEU A 63 -3.17 -0.69 26.48
C LEU A 63 -3.86 0.35 25.58
N ALA A 64 -4.90 -0.03 24.83
CA ALA A 64 -5.65 0.91 24.01
C ALA A 64 -6.42 1.94 24.85
N LYS A 65 -6.91 1.59 26.04
CA LYS A 65 -7.53 2.53 26.98
C LYS A 65 -6.50 3.54 27.48
N ASP A 66 -5.34 3.07 27.92
CA ASP A 66 -4.26 3.93 28.42
C ASP A 66 -3.80 4.92 27.35
N VAL A 67 -3.56 4.42 26.12
CA VAL A 67 -3.20 5.26 24.98
C VAL A 67 -4.28 6.29 24.66
N ASN A 68 -5.55 5.94 24.81
CA ASN A 68 -6.66 6.86 24.58
C ASN A 68 -6.75 7.93 25.68
N GLU A 69 -6.51 7.57 26.94
CA GLU A 69 -6.42 8.54 28.05
C GLU A 69 -5.27 9.52 27.85
N LEU A 70 -4.09 9.02 27.49
CA LEU A 70 -2.94 9.85 27.15
C LEU A 70 -3.24 10.78 25.97
N HIS A 71 -3.93 10.29 24.93
CA HIS A 71 -4.34 11.12 23.80
C HIS A 71 -5.33 12.22 24.22
N LYS A 72 -6.30 11.93 25.10
CA LYS A 72 -7.25 12.94 25.62
C LYS A 72 -6.53 13.99 26.46
N LYS A 73 -5.62 13.58 27.34
CA LYS A 73 -4.81 14.50 28.16
C LYS A 73 -3.95 15.42 27.30
N LYS A 74 -3.31 14.86 26.26
CA LYS A 74 -2.45 15.62 25.35
C LYS A 74 -3.25 16.54 24.41
N TYR A 75 -4.46 16.14 24.02
CA TYR A 75 -5.29 16.87 23.08
C TYR A 75 -6.73 17.01 23.61
N PRO A 76 -6.98 17.87 24.62
CA PRO A 76 -8.26 17.97 25.30
C PRO A 76 -9.40 18.42 24.37
N ASN A 77 -9.11 19.29 23.40
CA ASN A 77 -10.08 19.80 22.44
C ASN A 77 -10.22 18.93 21.17
N TYR A 78 -9.61 17.75 21.16
CA TYR A 78 -9.65 16.88 19.99
C TYR A 78 -11.07 16.34 19.75
N LYS A 79 -11.62 16.62 18.56
CA LYS A 79 -12.88 16.05 18.07
C LYS A 79 -12.64 15.29 16.77
N LEU A 80 -13.13 14.05 16.69
CA LEU A 80 -13.08 13.28 15.45
C LEU A 80 -14.07 13.87 14.44
N VAL A 81 -13.56 14.56 13.43
CA VAL A 81 -14.37 15.03 12.30
C VAL A 81 -14.42 13.95 11.24
N LYS A 82 -15.62 13.40 10.99
CA LYS A 82 -15.86 12.50 9.86
C LYS A 82 -16.29 13.33 8.66
N SER A 83 -15.45 13.42 7.63
CA SER A 83 -15.86 14.01 6.36
C SER A 83 -16.89 13.09 5.70
N LYS A 84 -18.14 13.55 5.53
CA LYS A 84 -19.11 12.85 4.68
C LYS A 84 -18.60 12.94 3.24
N ARG A 85 -18.35 11.80 2.61
CA ARG A 85 -18.01 11.76 1.18
C ARG A 85 -19.25 12.21 0.43
N LYS A 86 -19.16 13.29 -0.35
CA LYS A 86 -20.25 13.68 -1.26
C LYS A 86 -20.40 12.53 -2.26
N LEU A 87 -21.55 11.84 -2.25
CA LEU A 87 -21.94 10.95 -3.33
C LEU A 87 -22.06 11.84 -4.58
N LYS A 88 -21.05 11.80 -5.44
CA LYS A 88 -21.20 12.36 -6.77
C LYS A 88 -22.19 11.44 -7.48
N ASN A 89 -23.25 11.99 -8.05
CA ASN A 89 -24.10 11.27 -9.00
C ASN A 89 -23.23 10.99 -10.24
N ILE A 90 -22.41 9.95 -10.18
CA ILE A 90 -21.59 9.50 -11.29
C ILE A 90 -22.58 8.90 -12.28
N ILE A 91 -22.93 9.66 -13.31
CA ILE A 91 -23.62 9.12 -14.48
C ILE A 91 -22.58 8.26 -15.20
N ILE A 92 -22.60 6.95 -14.94
CA ILE A 92 -21.80 5.98 -15.67
C ILE A 92 -22.42 5.89 -17.06
N LYS A 93 -21.82 6.55 -18.06
CA LYS A 93 -22.23 6.36 -19.45
C LYS A 93 -22.01 4.89 -19.80
N GLN A 94 -23.08 4.19 -20.17
CA GLN A 94 -22.97 2.84 -20.69
C GLN A 94 -22.13 2.90 -21.98
N TYR A 95 -21.14 2.01 -22.04
CA TYR A 95 -20.33 1.86 -23.23
C TYR A 95 -21.20 1.21 -24.31
N ASP A 96 -21.56 1.96 -25.34
CA ASP A 96 -22.30 1.42 -26.47
C ASP A 96 -21.39 0.49 -27.28
N THR A 97 -21.70 -0.81 -27.24
CA THR A 97 -20.97 -1.84 -27.97
C THR A 97 -21.38 -1.92 -29.44
N SER A 98 -22.49 -1.29 -29.84
CA SER A 98 -23.07 -1.44 -31.18
C SER A 98 -22.46 -0.51 -32.24
N SER A 99 -21.81 0.59 -31.85
CA SER A 99 -21.31 1.62 -32.77
C SER A 99 -19.86 1.43 -33.26
N LYS A 100 -19.22 0.29 -32.97
CA LYS A 100 -17.87 -0.02 -33.49
C LYS A 100 -17.93 -0.70 -34.86
N VAL A 101 -18.11 0.11 -35.90
CA VAL A 101 -17.47 -0.21 -37.18
C VAL A 101 -15.96 -0.16 -36.94
N ASN A 102 -15.26 -1.24 -37.29
CA ASN A 102 -13.82 -1.44 -37.12
C ASN A 102 -13.00 -0.28 -37.69
N LYS A 103 -12.79 0.79 -36.93
CA LYS A 103 -11.71 1.73 -37.20
C LYS A 103 -10.44 1.12 -36.63
N THR A 104 -9.64 0.54 -37.52
CA THR A 104 -8.24 0.18 -37.25
C THR A 104 -7.58 1.36 -36.56
N ARG A 105 -7.14 1.14 -35.32
CA ARG A 105 -6.45 2.15 -34.52
C ARG A 105 -5.10 2.39 -35.19
N GLN A 106 -5.05 3.31 -36.15
CA GLN A 106 -3.78 3.73 -36.73
C GLN A 106 -2.94 4.31 -35.58
N ARG A 107 -1.90 3.58 -35.18
CA ARG A 107 -0.82 4.12 -34.39
C ARG A 107 -0.22 5.25 -35.24
N LYS A 108 -0.47 6.50 -34.86
CA LYS A 108 0.40 7.58 -35.31
C LYS A 108 1.75 7.30 -34.66
N ASN A 109 2.67 6.71 -35.42
CA ASN A 109 4.08 6.75 -35.07
C ASN A 109 4.48 8.23 -35.16
N SER A 110 4.51 8.94 -34.04
CA SER A 110 5.29 10.18 -33.98
C SER A 110 6.74 9.75 -34.13
N LEU A 111 7.34 10.03 -35.29
CA LEU A 111 8.79 10.06 -35.45
C LEU A 111 9.32 11.05 -34.41
N VAL A 112 9.70 10.53 -33.25
CA VAL A 112 10.66 11.22 -32.38
C VAL A 112 11.96 11.15 -33.16
N LYS A 113 12.38 12.28 -33.73
CA LYS A 113 13.74 12.43 -34.23
C LYS A 113 14.65 12.31 -33.01
N ASN A 114 15.23 11.14 -32.81
CA ASN A 114 16.38 10.98 -31.93
C ASN A 114 17.57 11.55 -32.71
N GLU A 115 17.86 12.84 -32.52
CA GLU A 115 19.21 13.32 -32.76
C GLU A 115 20.09 12.67 -31.69
N ALA A 116 20.89 11.69 -32.11
CA ALA A 116 21.92 11.12 -31.27
C ALA A 116 23.05 12.15 -31.16
N GLU A 117 23.16 12.82 -30.01
CA GLU A 117 24.43 13.44 -29.63
C GLU A 117 25.45 12.30 -29.46
N ILE A 118 26.33 12.17 -30.45
CA ILE A 118 27.49 11.30 -30.40
C ILE A 118 28.44 11.91 -29.35
N LEU A 119 28.39 11.40 -28.12
CA LEU A 119 29.45 11.66 -27.15
C LEU A 119 30.73 10.97 -27.66
N PRO A 120 31.87 11.68 -27.74
CA PRO A 120 33.11 11.09 -28.24
C PRO A 120 33.58 9.96 -27.33
N ALA A 121 34.03 8.87 -27.97
CA ALA A 121 34.56 7.69 -27.31
C ALA A 121 35.76 8.05 -26.42
N ILE A 122 35.68 7.70 -25.14
CA ILE A 122 36.79 7.79 -24.20
C ILE A 122 37.76 6.64 -24.54
N PRO A 123 39.04 6.89 -24.86
CA PRO A 123 40.01 5.84 -25.15
C PRO A 123 40.28 5.00 -23.90
N LEU A 124 40.19 3.68 -24.04
CA LEU A 124 40.70 2.72 -23.07
C LEU A 124 42.23 2.81 -23.06
N LEU A 125 42.80 3.47 -22.04
CA LEU A 125 44.22 3.33 -21.71
C LEU A 125 44.43 1.97 -21.03
N SER A 126 44.56 0.93 -21.84
CA SER A 126 45.36 -0.23 -21.49
C SER A 126 46.83 0.12 -21.73
N SER A 127 47.64 0.17 -20.67
CA SER A 127 48.84 -0.68 -20.52
C SER A 127 49.86 -0.13 -19.52
N LEU A 128 50.27 -1.05 -18.63
CA LEU A 128 51.65 -1.31 -18.17
C LEU A 128 52.39 -0.24 -17.37
N LEU A 129 52.44 -0.42 -16.04
CA LEU A 129 53.64 -0.82 -15.28
C LEU A 129 53.29 -1.05 -13.80
#